data_AF-A0A6G1R8S2-F1
#
_entry.id   AF-A0A6G1R8S2-F1
#
_cell.length_a   1.000
_cell.length_b   1.000
_cell.length_c   1.000
_cell.angle_alpha   90.00
_cell.angle_beta   90.00
_cell.angle_gamma   90.00
#
_symmetry.space_group_name_H-M   'P 1'
#
loop_
_entity.id
_entity.type
_entity.pdbx_description
1 polymer ?
#
loop_
_entity_poly.entity_id
_entity_poly.type
_entity_poly.pdbx_seq_one_letter_code
_entity_poly.pdbx_strand_id
1 'polypeptide(L)'
;GYLVSAIGQKIFLWSLRAQELTGMAFIDTQLYIHRMISVKSFILAADLMKSISLLRYQEESKTLSLVSRDAKPLEVYSVDFMVDSTQLGFLVSDRDRNLLVYMYLPEAKESLGGLRLLRRADFHVGAHVNTFWRTRCRGAEGPNRRGSAWDNKHITWFATLDGGLGLLLPMAEKTYRRLLMLQNALGNSLCQLGGLNPRAFRYLHPHLHPEQHPEQHPDP
;
A
#
# COMPACT_ATOMS: atom_id res chain seq x y z
N GLY A 1 8.39 0.55 23.93
CA GLY A 1 7.79 0.05 22.68
C GLY A 1 6.96 -1.17 22.97
N TYR A 2 5.94 -1.46 22.18
CA TYR A 2 5.11 -2.66 22.32
C TYR A 2 5.49 -3.68 21.24
N LEU A 3 5.37 -4.96 21.56
CA LEU A 3 5.53 -6.03 20.57
C LEU A 3 4.15 -6.40 20.03
N VAL A 4 3.97 -6.33 18.72
CA VAL A 4 2.72 -6.73 18.06
C VAL A 4 2.95 -8.06 17.35
N SER A 5 2.11 -9.05 17.62
CA SER A 5 2.21 -10.38 17.03
C SER A 5 0.85 -10.86 16.53
N ALA A 6 0.81 -11.42 15.33
CA ALA A 6 -0.36 -12.15 14.83
C ALA A 6 -0.19 -13.64 15.17
N ILE A 7 -1.16 -14.21 15.89
CA ILE A 7 -1.15 -15.62 16.29
C ILE A 7 -2.54 -16.19 15.97
N GLY A 8 -2.60 -17.07 14.97
CA GLY A 8 -3.87 -17.57 14.44
C GLY A 8 -4.74 -16.43 13.90
N GLN A 9 -6.01 -16.39 14.30
CA GLN A 9 -7.00 -15.38 13.90
C GLN A 9 -7.06 -14.20 14.89
N LYS A 10 -5.95 -13.88 15.57
CA LYS A 10 -5.87 -12.77 16.53
C LYS A 10 -4.57 -12.01 16.38
N ILE A 11 -4.62 -10.70 16.57
CA ILE A 11 -3.43 -9.86 16.78
C ILE A 11 -3.37 -9.51 18.26
N PHE A 12 -2.22 -9.79 18.87
CA PHE A 12 -1.90 -9.47 20.25
C PHE A 12 -0.90 -8.33 20.32
N LEU A 13 -1.06 -7.48 21.33
CA LEU A 13 -0.12 -6.43 21.67
C LEU A 13 0.43 -6.71 23.07
N TRP A 14 1.75 -6.84 23.15
CA TRP A 14 2.47 -7.22 24.35
C TRP A 14 3.33 -6.06 24.86
N SER A 15 3.41 -5.94 26.17
CA SER A 15 4.41 -5.11 26.85
C SER A 15 5.48 -6.02 27.43
N LEU A 16 6.75 -5.76 27.08
CA LEU A 16 7.87 -6.44 27.70
C LEU A 16 8.19 -5.76 29.04
N ARG A 17 8.04 -6.50 30.14
CA ARG A 17 8.39 -6.04 31.48
C ARG A 17 9.42 -6.99 32.08
N ALA A 18 10.59 -6.46 32.41
CA ALA A 18 11.76 -7.25 32.81
C ALA A 18 12.10 -8.35 31.79
N GLN A 19 11.62 -9.58 32.02
CA GLN A 19 11.88 -10.76 31.18
C GLN A 19 10.60 -11.43 30.66
N GLU A 20 9.42 -10.88 30.97
CA GLU A 20 8.12 -11.48 30.63
C GLU A 20 7.31 -10.59 29.66
N LEU A 21 6.58 -11.23 28.76
CA LEU A 21 5.63 -10.57 27.85
C LEU A 21 4.24 -10.59 28.47
N THR A 22 3.77 -9.41 28.90
CA THR A 22 2.40 -9.25 29.42
C THR A 22 1.47 -8.81 28.30
N GLY A 23 0.38 -9.56 28.08
CA GLY A 23 -0.63 -9.22 27.09
C GLY A 23 -1.43 -8.00 27.50
N MET A 24 -1.47 -6.98 26.64
CA MET A 24 -2.13 -5.70 26.91
C MET A 24 -3.47 -5.58 26.21
N ALA A 25 -3.51 -5.95 24.93
CA ALA A 25 -4.70 -5.86 24.10
C ALA A 25 -4.68 -6.97 23.05
N PHE A 26 -5.85 -7.32 22.55
CA PHE A 26 -5.99 -8.18 21.38
C PHE A 26 -7.15 -7.71 20.50
N ILE A 27 -7.13 -8.11 19.23
CA ILE A 27 -8.25 -7.97 18.32
C ILE A 27 -8.37 -9.24 17.48
N ASP A 28 -9.59 -9.65 17.18
CA ASP A 28 -9.86 -10.75 16.26
C ASP A 28 -9.62 -10.28 14.82
N THR A 29 -8.96 -11.12 14.04
CA THR A 29 -8.70 -10.92 12.61
C THR A 29 -9.54 -11.87 11.77
N GLN A 30 -9.42 -11.78 10.45
CA GLN A 30 -10.29 -12.52 9.53
C GLN A 30 -9.74 -13.91 9.24
N LEU A 31 -8.64 -14.01 8.46
CA LEU A 31 -8.16 -15.30 7.99
C LEU A 31 -6.74 -15.59 8.48
N TYR A 32 -5.75 -14.91 7.90
CA TYR A 32 -4.34 -15.12 8.23
C TYR A 32 -3.55 -13.85 7.93
N ILE A 33 -2.94 -13.29 8.97
CA ILE A 33 -2.12 -12.09 8.86
C ILE A 33 -0.66 -12.52 8.69
N HIS A 34 -0.14 -12.39 7.48
CA HIS A 34 1.25 -12.78 7.17
C HIS A 34 2.24 -11.61 7.27
N ARG A 35 1.77 -10.37 7.13
CA ARG A 35 2.60 -9.15 7.23
C ARG A 35 1.92 -8.09 8.08
N MET A 36 2.71 -7.46 8.94
CA MET A 36 2.29 -6.28 9.70
C MET A 36 3.41 -5.24 9.71
N ILE A 37 3.02 -3.98 9.60
CA ILE A 37 3.91 -2.84 9.75
C ILE A 37 3.23 -1.80 10.64
N SER A 38 4.01 -0.97 11.34
CA SER A 38 3.48 0.03 12.25
C SER A 38 4.07 1.40 12.01
N VAL A 39 3.25 2.44 12.18
CA VAL A 39 3.66 3.84 12.20
C VAL A 39 2.98 4.55 13.35
N LYS A 40 3.77 5.06 14.31
CA LYS A 40 3.26 5.62 15.56
C LYS A 40 2.30 4.64 16.26
N SER A 41 1.04 5.02 16.45
CA SER A 41 -0.01 4.20 17.07
C SER A 41 -0.87 3.41 16.07
N PHE A 42 -0.58 3.51 14.77
CA PHE A 42 -1.27 2.76 13.72
C PHE A 42 -0.51 1.51 13.36
N ILE A 43 -1.26 0.43 13.12
CA ILE A 43 -0.75 -0.85 12.65
C ILE A 43 -1.51 -1.18 11.37
N LEU A 44 -0.77 -1.45 10.30
CA LEU A 44 -1.32 -1.95 9.06
C LEU A 44 -1.08 -3.46 9.01
N ALA A 45 -2.17 -4.23 9.00
CA ALA A 45 -2.15 -5.68 8.89
C ALA A 45 -2.56 -6.08 7.48
N ALA A 46 -1.76 -6.94 6.85
CA ALA A 46 -2.08 -7.55 5.56
C ALA A 46 -2.61 -8.96 5.80
N ASP A 47 -3.81 -9.22 5.30
CA ASP A 47 -4.40 -10.54 5.27
C ASP A 47 -4.08 -11.23 3.92
N LEU A 48 -3.98 -12.56 3.94
CA LEU A 48 -3.70 -13.35 2.75
C LEU A 48 -4.75 -13.18 1.64
N MET A 49 -6.03 -13.02 1.98
CA MET A 49 -7.13 -12.91 1.00
C MET A 49 -8.04 -11.70 1.21
N LYS A 50 -8.07 -11.15 2.44
CA LYS A 50 -8.97 -10.05 2.82
C LYS A 50 -8.32 -8.68 2.75
N SER A 51 -7.35 -8.48 1.85
CA SER A 51 -6.67 -7.21 1.62
C SER A 51 -6.00 -6.69 2.90
N ILE A 52 -6.03 -5.37 3.13
CA ILE A 52 -5.39 -4.70 4.25
C ILE A 52 -6.41 -4.16 5.28
N SER A 53 -6.01 -4.19 6.54
CA SER A 53 -6.75 -3.63 7.67
C SER A 53 -5.88 -2.64 8.45
N LEU A 54 -6.41 -1.45 8.68
CA LEU A 54 -5.78 -0.39 9.47
C LEU A 54 -6.32 -0.45 10.91
N LEU A 55 -5.42 -0.74 11.85
CA LEU A 55 -5.70 -0.80 13.28
C LEU A 55 -5.07 0.40 13.98
N ARG A 56 -5.66 0.81 15.11
CA ARG A 56 -5.11 1.83 16.00
C ARG A 56 -5.11 1.34 17.43
N TYR A 57 -3.96 1.48 18.07
CA TYR A 57 -3.83 1.28 19.51
C TYR A 57 -4.09 2.60 20.26
N GLN A 58 -4.96 2.54 21.26
CA GLN A 58 -5.24 3.65 22.17
C GLN A 58 -4.62 3.32 23.53
N GLU A 59 -3.60 4.08 23.91
CA GLU A 59 -2.84 3.81 25.14
C GLU A 59 -3.65 4.07 26.42
N GLU A 60 -4.51 5.10 26.41
CA GLU A 60 -5.36 5.47 27.54
C GLU A 60 -6.34 4.37 27.93
N SER A 61 -7.00 3.77 26.94
CA SER A 61 -7.99 2.70 27.14
C SER A 61 -7.37 1.30 27.08
N LYS A 62 -6.09 1.19 26.70
CA LYS A 62 -5.39 -0.09 26.40
C LYS A 62 -6.17 -0.96 25.42
N THR A 63 -6.81 -0.35 24.43
CA THR A 63 -7.62 -1.07 23.42
C THR A 63 -6.98 -1.01 22.04
N LEU A 64 -7.12 -2.11 21.31
CA LEU A 64 -6.79 -2.19 19.89
C LEU A 64 -8.09 -2.14 19.09
N SER A 65 -8.19 -1.17 18.19
CA SER A 65 -9.44 -0.90 17.44
C SER A 65 -9.18 -0.97 15.93
N LEU A 66 -10.14 -1.52 15.18
CA LEU A 66 -10.15 -1.45 13.73
C LEU A 66 -10.62 -0.05 13.31
N VAL A 67 -9.77 0.68 12.58
CA VAL A 67 -10.08 2.03 12.09
C VAL A 67 -10.76 1.94 10.72
N SER A 68 -10.14 1.19 9.81
CA SER A 68 -10.58 1.12 8.42
C SER A 68 -10.07 -0.16 7.77
N ARG A 69 -10.76 -0.63 6.75
CA ARG A 69 -10.31 -1.80 5.96
C ARG A 69 -10.68 -1.63 4.50
N ASP A 70 -9.98 -2.33 3.62
CA ASP A 70 -10.49 -2.58 2.28
C ASP A 70 -11.53 -3.71 2.33
N ALA A 71 -12.65 -3.54 1.63
CA ALA A 71 -13.71 -4.53 1.58
C ALA A 71 -13.51 -5.50 0.40
N LYS A 72 -12.70 -5.12 -0.59
CA LYS A 72 -12.46 -5.94 -1.77
C LYS A 72 -11.48 -7.07 -1.41
N PRO A 73 -11.72 -8.30 -1.87
CA PRO A 73 -10.74 -9.36 -1.75
C PRO A 73 -9.49 -8.98 -2.56
N LEU A 74 -8.32 -9.19 -1.96
CA LEU A 74 -7.03 -8.93 -2.58
C LEU A 74 -6.00 -9.84 -1.93
N GLU A 75 -5.27 -10.59 -2.75
CA GLU A 75 -4.15 -11.42 -2.30
C GLU A 75 -2.90 -10.56 -2.14
N VAL A 76 -2.59 -10.17 -0.91
CA VAL A 76 -1.50 -9.24 -0.60
C VAL A 76 -0.18 -10.00 -0.43
N TYR A 77 0.86 -9.56 -1.11
CA TYR A 77 2.22 -10.09 -0.93
C TYR A 77 2.93 -9.38 0.21
N SER A 78 3.10 -8.07 0.08
CA SER A 78 3.75 -7.22 1.08
C SER A 78 3.13 -5.82 1.11
N VAL A 79 3.33 -5.14 2.23
CA VAL A 79 2.83 -3.78 2.49
C VAL A 79 3.96 -2.87 2.98
N ASP A 80 3.85 -1.57 2.69
CA ASP A 80 4.67 -0.51 3.30
C ASP A 80 3.89 0.82 3.36
N PHE A 81 4.52 1.88 3.88
CA PHE A 81 3.93 3.21 3.93
C PHE A 81 4.54 4.14 2.86
N MET A 82 3.68 4.81 2.10
CA MET A 82 4.10 5.92 1.25
C MET A 82 3.97 7.23 2.03
N VAL A 83 5.09 7.90 2.32
CA VAL A 83 5.11 9.12 3.14
C VAL A 83 5.34 10.35 2.25
N ASP A 84 4.30 11.18 2.12
CA ASP A 84 4.34 12.42 1.34
C ASP A 84 4.05 13.63 2.22
N SER A 85 5.09 14.14 2.90
CA SER A 85 4.99 15.30 3.79
C SER A 85 3.94 15.08 4.89
N THR A 86 2.73 15.62 4.72
CA THR A 86 1.60 15.48 5.66
C THR A 86 0.71 14.29 5.37
N GLN A 87 0.82 13.69 4.18
CA GLN A 87 -0.02 12.58 3.74
C GLN A 87 0.67 11.23 3.98
N LEU A 88 -0.14 10.25 4.35
CA LEU A 88 0.27 8.87 4.54
C LEU A 88 -0.57 7.98 3.63
N GLY A 89 0.10 7.30 2.71
CA GLY A 89 -0.45 6.22 1.90
C GLY A 89 -0.04 4.85 2.42
N PHE A 90 -0.88 3.85 2.19
CA PHE A 90 -0.61 2.45 2.44
C PHE A 90 -0.30 1.79 1.11
N LEU A 91 0.97 1.46 0.89
CA LEU A 91 1.43 0.78 -0.30
C LEU A 91 1.20 -0.72 -0.14
N VAL A 92 0.62 -1.34 -1.15
CA VAL A 92 0.27 -2.75 -1.18
C VAL A 92 0.79 -3.34 -2.49
N SER A 93 1.43 -4.49 -2.39
CA SER A 93 1.77 -5.34 -3.54
C SER A 93 0.84 -6.54 -3.54
N ASP A 94 0.35 -6.91 -4.72
CA ASP A 94 -0.57 -8.03 -4.89
C ASP A 94 0.06 -9.19 -5.68
N ARG A 95 -0.70 -10.27 -5.78
CA ARG A 95 -0.38 -11.42 -6.62
C ARG A 95 -0.31 -11.08 -8.11
N ASP A 96 -1.13 -10.16 -8.58
CA ASP A 96 -1.21 -9.79 -9.99
C ASP A 96 -0.11 -8.81 -10.42
N ARG A 97 0.93 -8.65 -9.58
CA ARG A 97 2.14 -7.83 -9.85
C ARG A 97 1.84 -6.33 -9.98
N ASN A 98 0.78 -5.89 -9.31
CA ASN A 98 0.41 -4.50 -9.16
C ASN A 98 0.93 -3.93 -7.83
N LEU A 99 1.14 -2.63 -7.85
CA LEU A 99 1.33 -1.79 -6.69
C LEU A 99 0.12 -0.87 -6.56
N LEU A 100 -0.47 -0.87 -5.37
CA LEU A 100 -1.66 -0.09 -5.05
C LEU A 100 -1.34 0.83 -3.88
N VAL A 101 -1.83 2.06 -3.93
CA VAL A 101 -1.75 3.00 -2.81
C VAL A 101 -3.14 3.27 -2.28
N TYR A 102 -3.38 2.87 -1.05
CA TYR A 102 -4.59 3.19 -0.30
C TYR A 102 -4.37 4.38 0.61
N MET A 103 -5.43 5.14 0.88
CA MET A 103 -5.41 6.25 1.83
C MET A 103 -6.63 6.17 2.75
N TYR A 104 -6.43 6.57 4.00
CA TYR A 104 -7.50 6.78 4.96
C TYR A 104 -7.98 8.23 4.87
N LEU A 105 -9.18 8.43 4.33
CA LEU A 105 -9.77 9.75 4.09
C LEU A 105 -11.22 9.78 4.62
N PRO A 106 -11.43 10.01 5.93
CA PRO A 106 -12.75 9.91 6.56
C PRO A 106 -13.75 10.96 6.03
N GLU A 107 -13.25 12.10 5.55
CA GLU A 107 -14.07 13.17 4.98
C GLU A 107 -14.65 12.81 3.59
N ALA A 108 -14.05 11.84 2.90
CA ALA A 108 -14.53 11.42 1.59
C ALA A 108 -15.81 10.60 1.74
N LYS A 109 -16.88 10.97 1.01
CA LYS A 109 -18.17 10.24 1.01
C LYS A 109 -18.01 8.75 0.65
N GLU A 110 -17.06 8.45 -0.23
CA GLU A 110 -16.72 7.08 -0.63
C GLU A 110 -16.16 6.22 0.51
N SER A 111 -15.62 6.83 1.57
CA SER A 111 -15.03 6.08 2.70
C SER A 111 -16.07 5.51 3.67
N LEU A 112 -17.35 5.81 3.48
CA LEU A 112 -18.43 5.42 4.41
C LEU A 112 -18.15 5.90 5.84
N GLY A 113 -17.75 7.17 5.99
CA GLY A 113 -17.39 7.75 7.29
C GLY A 113 -16.06 7.24 7.84
N GLY A 114 -15.11 6.87 6.97
CA GLY A 114 -13.79 6.36 7.34
C GLY A 114 -13.68 4.83 7.45
N LEU A 115 -14.79 4.09 7.44
CA LEU A 115 -14.77 2.64 7.57
C LEU A 115 -14.07 1.92 6.41
N ARG A 116 -14.03 2.55 5.22
CA ARG A 116 -13.45 2.00 3.99
C ARG A 116 -12.19 2.73 3.55
N LEU A 117 -11.11 1.98 3.30
CA LEU A 117 -9.89 2.49 2.68
C LEU A 117 -10.11 2.78 1.20
N LEU A 118 -9.57 3.90 0.71
CA LEU A 118 -9.74 4.33 -0.67
C LEU A 118 -8.45 4.15 -1.45
N ARG A 119 -8.52 3.42 -2.56
CA ARG A 119 -7.41 3.30 -3.51
C ARG A 119 -7.27 4.61 -4.30
N ARG A 120 -6.09 5.24 -4.22
CA ARG A 120 -5.77 6.53 -4.87
C ARG A 120 -4.72 6.42 -5.96
N ALA A 121 -3.93 5.36 -5.98
CA ALA A 121 -3.03 5.06 -7.09
C ALA A 121 -2.95 3.56 -7.33
N ASP A 122 -2.68 3.22 -8.59
CA ASP A 122 -2.44 1.87 -9.07
C ASP A 122 -1.33 1.90 -10.13
N PHE A 123 -0.51 0.86 -10.16
CA PHE A 123 0.58 0.73 -11.11
C PHE A 123 0.97 -0.74 -11.29
N HIS A 124 0.95 -1.25 -12.51
CA HIS A 124 1.45 -2.60 -12.79
C HIS A 124 2.98 -2.60 -12.95
N VAL A 125 3.68 -3.32 -12.08
CA VAL A 125 5.14 -3.42 -12.09
C VAL A 125 5.62 -4.43 -13.12
N GLY A 126 4.90 -5.56 -13.24
CA GLY A 126 5.30 -6.71 -14.06
C GLY A 126 6.04 -7.81 -13.30
N ALA A 127 6.35 -7.59 -12.02
CA ALA A 127 7.05 -8.52 -11.15
C ALA A 127 6.44 -8.52 -9.74
N HIS A 128 6.55 -9.64 -9.02
CA HIS A 128 6.11 -9.73 -7.64
C HIS A 128 7.05 -8.97 -6.72
N VAL A 129 6.51 -8.27 -5.72
CA VAL A 129 7.28 -7.48 -4.75
C VAL A 129 7.03 -8.02 -3.35
N ASN A 130 8.09 -8.36 -2.61
CA ASN A 130 7.97 -8.92 -1.26
C ASN A 130 8.70 -8.11 -0.18
N THR A 131 9.58 -7.19 -0.59
CA THR A 131 10.37 -6.38 0.34
C THR A 131 10.31 -4.92 -0.05
N PHE A 132 10.00 -4.09 0.92
CA PHE A 132 10.03 -2.63 0.82
C PHE A 132 10.94 -2.06 1.89
N TRP A 133 11.54 -0.90 1.61
CA TRP A 133 12.22 -0.10 2.61
C TRP A 133 12.17 1.38 2.24
N ARG A 134 12.36 2.25 3.23
CA ARG A 134 12.16 3.70 3.07
C ARG A 134 13.42 4.46 3.38
N THR A 135 13.74 5.43 2.54
CA THR A 135 14.82 6.40 2.77
C THR A 135 14.28 7.81 2.67
N ARG A 136 14.66 8.69 3.59
CA ARG A 136 14.31 10.12 3.49
C ARG A 136 14.85 10.70 2.19
N CYS A 137 14.02 11.47 1.49
CA CYS A 137 14.47 12.22 0.33
C CYS A 137 15.54 13.22 0.77
N ARG A 138 16.73 13.15 0.18
CA ARG A 138 17.70 14.24 0.30
C ARG A 138 17.34 15.29 -0.76
N GLY A 139 17.03 16.50 -0.33
CA GLY A 139 17.00 17.63 -1.26
C GLY A 139 18.38 17.81 -1.87
N ALA A 140 18.47 18.27 -3.13
CA ALA A 140 19.74 18.58 -3.76
C ALA A 140 20.55 19.53 -2.85
N GLU A 141 21.72 19.09 -2.41
CA GLU A 141 22.63 19.90 -1.60
C GLU A 141 23.23 21.00 -2.48
N GLY A 142 22.60 22.17 -2.48
CA GLY A 142 23.05 23.36 -3.20
C GLY A 142 22.70 24.64 -2.45
N PRO A 143 23.41 25.76 -2.72
CA PRO A 143 23.35 26.99 -1.90
C PRO A 143 22.01 27.76 -1.97
N ASN A 144 21.08 27.37 -2.83
CA ASN A 144 19.79 28.07 -3.02
C ASN A 144 18.65 27.42 -2.22
N ARG A 145 18.70 27.55 -0.89
CA ARG A 145 17.61 27.10 0.01
C ARG A 145 16.43 28.08 0.00
N ARG A 146 15.53 27.93 -0.98
CA ARG A 146 14.10 28.18 -0.75
C ARG A 146 13.47 26.81 -0.50
N GLY A 147 12.70 26.68 0.58
CA GLY A 147 12.17 25.42 1.16
C GLY A 147 12.14 24.23 0.20
N SER A 148 12.95 23.21 0.49
CA SER A 148 13.12 22.05 -0.39
C SER A 148 11.75 21.41 -0.64
N ALA A 149 11.33 21.32 -1.91
CA ALA A 149 10.09 20.66 -2.32
C ALA A 149 10.01 19.15 -1.94
N TRP A 150 11.07 18.64 -1.32
CA TRP A 150 11.30 17.26 -0.93
C TRP A 150 11.29 17.08 0.59
N ASP A 151 11.00 18.14 1.34
CA ASP A 151 10.98 18.10 2.80
C ASP A 151 9.89 17.14 3.30
N ASN A 152 10.23 16.34 4.32
CA ASN A 152 9.40 15.27 4.90
C ASN A 152 8.85 14.22 3.91
N LYS A 153 9.44 14.09 2.70
CA LYS A 153 9.13 12.99 1.78
C LYS A 153 10.07 11.82 1.96
N HIS A 154 9.56 10.61 1.76
CA HIS A 154 10.38 9.39 1.76
C HIS A 154 10.26 8.68 0.41
N ILE A 155 11.40 8.22 -0.11
CA ILE A 155 11.46 7.29 -1.23
C ILE A 155 11.13 5.91 -0.68
N THR A 156 10.16 5.23 -1.29
CA THR A 156 9.83 3.84 -0.97
C THR A 156 10.49 2.96 -2.00
N TRP A 157 11.58 2.32 -1.61
CA TRP A 157 12.28 1.36 -2.43
C TRP A 157 11.64 -0.01 -2.32
N PHE A 158 11.80 -0.82 -3.36
CA PHE A 158 11.36 -2.20 -3.36
C PHE A 158 12.29 -3.10 -4.16
N ALA A 159 12.35 -4.37 -3.75
CA ALA A 159 13.01 -5.43 -4.52
C ALA A 159 11.95 -6.41 -5.04
N THR A 160 12.08 -6.77 -6.31
CA THR A 160 11.22 -7.73 -6.97
C THR A 160 11.76 -9.15 -6.78
N LEU A 161 10.88 -10.15 -6.87
CA LEU A 161 11.29 -11.56 -6.83
C LEU A 161 12.08 -11.98 -8.07
N ASP A 162 12.00 -11.20 -9.15
CA ASP A 162 12.78 -11.40 -10.39
C ASP A 162 14.18 -10.78 -10.31
N GLY A 163 14.61 -10.32 -9.13
CA GLY A 163 15.95 -9.76 -8.90
C GLY A 163 16.12 -8.28 -9.27
N GLY A 164 15.04 -7.59 -9.63
CA GLY A 164 15.04 -6.17 -9.94
C GLY A 164 14.90 -5.29 -8.71
N LEU A 165 15.40 -4.06 -8.79
CA LEU A 165 15.20 -3.02 -7.79
C LEU A 165 14.41 -1.86 -8.40
N GLY A 166 13.44 -1.33 -7.65
CA GLY A 166 12.63 -0.18 -8.06
C GLY A 166 12.41 0.80 -6.91
N LEU A 167 11.87 1.97 -7.26
CA LEU A 167 11.54 3.00 -6.29
C LEU A 167 10.21 3.68 -6.64
N LEU A 168 9.49 4.10 -5.60
CA LEU A 168 8.34 4.97 -5.69
C LEU A 168 8.67 6.29 -4.98
N LEU A 169 8.48 7.38 -5.70
CA LEU A 169 8.72 8.73 -5.21
C LEU A 169 7.40 9.53 -5.24
N PRO A 170 6.91 10.00 -4.09
CA PRO A 170 5.77 10.90 -4.04
C PRO A 170 6.09 12.26 -4.67
N MET A 171 5.27 12.69 -5.64
CA MET A 171 5.47 13.93 -6.38
C MET A 171 4.27 14.86 -6.24
N ALA A 172 4.53 16.17 -6.31
CA ALA A 172 3.45 17.17 -6.33
C ALA A 172 2.62 17.04 -7.61
N GLU A 173 1.31 17.30 -7.50
CA GLU A 173 0.36 17.14 -8.60
C GLU A 173 0.73 17.93 -9.86
N LYS A 174 1.22 19.17 -9.70
CA LYS A 174 1.69 20.00 -10.83
C LYS A 174 2.82 19.32 -11.60
N THR A 175 3.76 18.68 -10.90
CA THR A 175 4.88 17.94 -11.51
C THR A 175 4.37 16.66 -12.16
N TYR A 176 3.50 15.91 -11.47
CA TYR A 176 2.87 14.71 -12.01
C TYR A 176 2.14 14.98 -13.33
N ARG A 177 1.28 16.01 -13.40
CA ARG A 177 0.53 16.35 -14.62
C ARG A 177 1.45 16.71 -15.80
N ARG A 178 2.56 17.43 -15.53
CA ARG A 178 3.57 17.75 -16.56
C ARG A 178 4.25 16.49 -17.09
N LEU A 179 4.68 15.61 -16.19
CA LEU A 179 5.33 14.34 -16.56
C LEU A 179 4.36 13.37 -17.23
N LEU A 180 3.08 13.38 -16.86
CA LEU A 180 2.05 12.58 -17.49
C LEU A 180 1.80 13.03 -18.94
N MET A 181 1.76 14.34 -19.20
CA MET A 181 1.69 14.87 -20.57
C MET A 181 2.91 14.44 -21.39
N LEU A 182 4.10 14.51 -20.79
CA LEU A 182 5.34 14.02 -21.42
C LEU A 182 5.28 12.52 -21.70
N GLN A 183 4.83 11.70 -20.74
CA GLN A 183 4.69 10.25 -20.91
C GLN A 183 3.75 9.90 -22.06
N ASN A 184 2.63 10.62 -22.20
CA ASN A 184 1.71 10.44 -23.32
C ASN A 184 2.34 10.84 -24.66
N ALA A 185 3.11 11.94 -24.69
CA ALA A 185 3.83 12.34 -25.88
C ALA A 185 4.88 11.29 -26.29
N LEU A 186 5.67 10.79 -25.34
CA LEU A 186 6.66 9.74 -25.57
C LEU A 186 6.04 8.42 -26.03
N GLY A 187 4.89 8.04 -25.46
CA GLY A 187 4.17 6.83 -25.85
C GLY A 187 3.69 6.85 -27.31
N ASN A 188 3.41 8.03 -27.85
CA ASN A 188 2.98 8.21 -29.24
C ASN A 188 4.15 8.48 -30.20
N SER A 189 5.24 9.11 -29.73
CA SER A 189 6.35 9.52 -30.58
C SER A 189 7.45 8.47 -30.72
N LEU A 190 7.60 7.56 -29.76
CA LEU A 190 8.63 6.53 -29.77
C LEU A 190 8.05 5.17 -30.16
N CYS A 191 8.71 4.51 -31.11
CA CYS A 191 8.42 3.11 -31.42
C CYS A 191 8.82 2.22 -30.24
N GLN A 192 7.91 1.36 -29.82
CA GLN A 192 8.09 0.46 -28.69
C GLN A 192 8.52 -0.91 -29.18
N LEU A 193 9.41 -1.56 -28.42
CA LEU A 193 9.88 -2.91 -28.76
C LEU A 193 8.67 -3.87 -28.84
N GLY A 194 8.59 -4.63 -29.93
CA GLY A 194 7.51 -5.58 -30.15
C GLY A 194 6.12 -4.97 -30.37
N GLY A 195 6.01 -3.67 -30.65
CA GLY A 195 4.72 -2.99 -30.85
C GLY A 195 3.85 -2.93 -29.60
N LEU A 196 4.44 -3.16 -28.42
CA LEU A 196 3.72 -3.19 -27.15
C LEU A 196 3.35 -1.76 -26.73
N ASN A 197 2.14 -1.60 -26.17
CA ASN A 197 1.72 -0.32 -25.61
C ASN A 197 2.16 -0.21 -24.14
N PRO A 198 3.10 0.68 -23.79
CA PRO A 198 3.59 0.82 -22.42
C PRO A 198 2.50 1.31 -21.47
N ARG A 199 1.53 2.10 -21.95
CA ARG A 199 0.40 2.54 -21.12
C ARG A 199 -0.53 1.37 -20.78
N ALA A 200 -0.80 0.51 -21.76
CA ALA A 200 -1.62 -0.68 -21.54
C ALA A 200 -0.97 -1.63 -20.53
N PHE A 201 0.34 -1.85 -20.64
CA PHE A 201 1.10 -2.68 -19.71
C PHE A 201 1.10 -2.14 -18.27
N ARG A 202 0.99 -0.82 -18.07
CA ARG A 202 1.01 -0.22 -16.72
C ARG A 202 -0.35 -0.12 -16.05
N TYR A 203 -1.44 -0.41 -16.77
CA TYR A 203 -2.77 -0.43 -16.18
C TYR A 203 -2.91 -1.54 -15.15
N LEU A 204 -3.77 -1.31 -14.16
CA LEU A 204 -4.14 -2.33 -13.20
C LEU A 204 -4.68 -3.58 -13.90
N HIS A 205 -4.10 -4.73 -13.59
CA HIS A 205 -4.65 -6.02 -13.95
C HIS A 205 -5.56 -6.51 -12.81
N PRO A 206 -6.89 -6.49 -12.96
CA PRO A 206 -7.78 -6.94 -11.92
C PRO A 206 -7.70 -8.46 -11.77
N HIS A 207 -7.66 -8.93 -10.52
CA HIS A 207 -7.87 -10.33 -10.21
C HIS A 207 -9.28 -10.74 -10.67
N LEU A 208 -9.38 -11.53 -11.73
CA LEU A 208 -10.63 -12.17 -12.12
C LEU A 208 -10.82 -13.37 -11.19
N HIS A 209 -11.87 -13.39 -10.38
CA HIS A 209 -12.33 -14.63 -9.78
C HIS A 209 -12.90 -15.51 -10.91
N PRO A 210 -12.53 -16.79 -11.02
CA PRO A 210 -13.04 -17.69 -12.06
C PRO A 210 -14.57 -17.92 -12.05
N GLU A 211 -15.30 -17.44 -11.04
CA GLU A 211 -16.74 -17.72 -10.84
C GLU A 211 -17.70 -16.71 -11.50
N GLN A 212 -17.22 -15.83 -12.37
CA GLN A 212 -18.09 -14.94 -13.16
C GLN A 212 -18.03 -15.22 -14.66
N HIS A 213 -18.01 -16.50 -15.03
CA HIS A 213 -18.56 -16.88 -16.33
C HIS A 213 -20.08 -16.88 -16.20
N PRO A 214 -20.83 -15.95 -16.84
CA PRO A 214 -22.23 -16.25 -17.13
C PRO A 214 -22.21 -17.49 -18.00
N GLU A 215 -22.87 -18.56 -17.55
CA GLU A 215 -23.18 -19.73 -18.36
C GLU A 215 -23.80 -19.22 -19.67
N GLN A 216 -23.02 -19.24 -20.75
CA GLN A 216 -23.57 -19.17 -22.09
C GLN A 216 -24.23 -20.54 -22.31
N HIS A 217 -25.48 -20.65 -21.90
CA HIS A 217 -26.38 -21.66 -22.46
C HIS A 217 -26.64 -21.28 -23.92
N PRO A 218 -26.24 -22.10 -24.91
CA PRO A 218 -26.86 -22.04 -26.21
C PRO A 218 -28.14 -22.86 -26.10
N ASP A 219 -29.28 -22.18 -25.93
CA ASP A 219 -30.57 -22.85 -26.13
C ASP A 219 -30.81 -23.11 -27.63
N PRO A 220 -31.53 -24.21 -27.95
CA PRO A 220 -31.46 -24.95 -29.22
C PRO A 220 -32.11 -24.29 -30.43
#